data_AF-A0AA95N1W9-F1
#
_entry.id   AF-A0AA95N1W9-F1
#
_cell.length_a   1.000
_cell.length_b   1.000
_cell.length_c   1.000
_cell.angle_alpha   90.00
_cell.angle_beta   90.00
_cell.angle_gamma   90.00
#
_symmetry.space_group_name_H-M   'P 1'
#
loop_
_entity.id
_entity.type
_entity.pdbx_description
1 polymer ?
#
loop_
_entity_poly.entity_id
_entity_poly.type
_entity_poly.pdbx_seq_one_letter_code
_entity_poly.pdbx_strand_id
1 'polypeptide(L)'
;MKIHEYYRGSANITLNGSIAALVPAIIIGVGNLYYLQNNQIMILMIPFIVYSLISFQIYLFRVRQSVSIERNMTQLQSKFQNIFEARDLVVVFMNHQQPCLHLFFPDGHRAGMFKKYKQKGLFLFRKPRIYALYNHLDQIVGFYKIKQLKRIVIEVYDRNMNFVGCYEKEKLSLLKSKIEMMDENGLFIGVVEGSAYYMDERVYSQSRQQVGRLRRGWMPVEWSSVFPEPNTPVLSLSENLTEKDKLLRMSFLINEYFIER
;
A
#
# COMPACT_ATOMS: atom_id res chain seq x y z
N MET A 1 -13.93 0.12 5.09
CA MET A 1 -13.67 -0.28 3.70
C MET A 1 -13.49 -1.79 3.63
N LYS A 2 -14.12 -2.47 2.69
CA LYS A 2 -13.90 -3.91 2.41
C LYS A 2 -13.08 -4.06 1.13
N ILE A 3 -12.42 -5.20 0.95
CA ILE A 3 -11.55 -5.40 -0.22
C ILE A 3 -12.32 -5.35 -1.56
N HIS A 4 -13.59 -5.77 -1.61
CA HIS A 4 -14.38 -5.65 -2.84
C HIS A 4 -14.61 -4.18 -3.25
N GLU A 5 -14.72 -3.27 -2.28
CA GLU A 5 -14.85 -1.82 -2.54
C GLU A 5 -13.57 -1.27 -3.17
N TYR A 6 -12.40 -1.79 -2.77
CA TYR A 6 -11.12 -1.49 -3.43
C TYR A 6 -11.13 -1.91 -4.91
N TYR A 7 -11.54 -3.15 -5.21
CA TYR A 7 -11.63 -3.62 -6.59
C TYR A 7 -12.65 -2.82 -7.41
N ARG A 8 -13.78 -2.45 -6.81
CA ARG A 8 -14.78 -1.59 -7.45
C ARG A 8 -14.24 -0.18 -7.73
N GLY A 9 -13.52 0.41 -6.78
CA GLY A 9 -12.84 1.70 -6.98
C GLY A 9 -11.80 1.65 -8.09
N SER A 10 -10.99 0.59 -8.12
CA SER A 10 -10.02 0.34 -9.21
C SER A 10 -10.70 0.20 -10.57
N ALA A 11 -11.85 -0.49 -10.62
CA ALA A 11 -12.66 -0.59 -11.83
C ALA A 11 -13.10 0.80 -12.32
N ASN A 12 -13.62 1.65 -11.44
CA ASN A 12 -14.07 2.99 -11.81
C ASN A 12 -12.91 3.85 -12.36
N ILE A 13 -11.69 3.71 -11.84
CA ILE A 13 -10.51 4.39 -12.39
C ILE A 13 -10.25 3.94 -13.83
N THR A 14 -10.32 2.62 -14.11
CA THR A 14 -10.12 2.10 -15.48
C THR A 14 -11.23 2.52 -16.45
N LEU A 15 -12.48 2.65 -15.97
CA LEU A 15 -13.58 3.19 -16.77
C LEU A 15 -13.35 4.66 -17.11
N ASN A 16 -12.97 5.48 -16.13
CA ASN A 16 -12.65 6.88 -16.35
C ASN A 16 -11.48 7.04 -17.33
N GLY A 17 -10.45 6.18 -17.23
CA GLY A 17 -9.36 6.12 -18.20
C GLY A 17 -9.81 5.77 -19.62
N SER A 18 -10.75 4.82 -19.74
CA SER A 18 -11.36 4.45 -21.03
C SER A 18 -12.12 5.62 -21.67
N ILE A 19 -12.92 6.34 -20.90
CA ILE A 19 -13.70 7.50 -21.36
C ILE A 19 -12.75 8.66 -21.73
N ALA A 20 -11.77 8.96 -20.89
CA ALA A 20 -10.82 10.03 -21.13
C ALA A 20 -10.02 9.80 -22.42
N ALA A 21 -9.64 8.55 -22.71
CA ALA A 21 -8.95 8.20 -23.94
C ALA A 21 -9.80 8.36 -25.20
N LEU A 22 -11.13 8.31 -25.12
CA LEU A 22 -12.00 8.58 -26.28
C LEU A 22 -12.03 10.06 -26.65
N VAL A 23 -11.75 10.98 -25.72
CA VAL A 23 -11.84 12.43 -25.98
C VAL A 23 -10.93 12.85 -27.14
N PRO A 24 -9.62 12.52 -27.17
CA PRO A 24 -8.77 12.80 -28.33
C PRO A 24 -9.25 12.11 -29.61
N ALA A 25 -9.72 10.87 -29.53
CA ALA A 25 -10.23 10.15 -30.71
C ALA A 25 -11.43 10.88 -31.34
N ILE A 26 -12.37 11.34 -30.52
CA ILE A 26 -13.54 12.10 -30.99
C ILE A 26 -13.11 13.43 -31.60
N ILE A 27 -12.18 14.17 -30.96
CA ILE A 27 -11.69 15.45 -31.47
C ILE A 27 -11.00 15.27 -32.83
N ILE A 28 -10.13 14.26 -32.96
CA ILE A 28 -9.44 13.95 -34.23
C ILE A 28 -10.45 13.53 -35.29
N GLY A 29 -11.39 12.66 -34.97
CA GLY A 29 -12.39 12.17 -35.92
C GLY A 29 -13.30 13.28 -36.42
N VAL A 30 -13.90 14.05 -35.51
CA VAL A 30 -14.76 15.19 -35.86
C VAL A 30 -13.95 16.25 -36.60
N GLY A 31 -12.78 16.64 -36.09
CA GLY A 31 -11.92 17.64 -36.73
C GLY A 31 -11.50 17.24 -38.15
N ASN A 32 -11.17 15.96 -38.36
CA ASN A 32 -10.79 15.48 -39.67
C ASN A 32 -11.96 15.40 -40.65
N LEU A 33 -13.15 14.98 -40.20
CA LEU A 33 -14.33 14.90 -41.07
C LEU A 33 -14.80 16.29 -41.54
N TYR A 34 -14.73 17.31 -40.68
CA TYR A 34 -15.22 18.65 -41.00
C TYR A 34 -14.17 19.57 -41.66
N TYR A 35 -12.89 19.47 -41.29
CA TYR A 35 -11.87 20.45 -41.72
C TYR A 35 -10.78 19.88 -42.64
N LEU A 36 -10.17 18.75 -42.27
CA LEU A 36 -8.93 18.28 -42.90
C LEU A 36 -9.16 17.28 -44.03
N GLN A 37 -10.23 16.49 -43.94
CA GLN A 37 -10.67 15.48 -44.92
C GLN A 37 -9.54 14.55 -45.38
N ASN A 38 -8.61 14.21 -44.49
CA ASN A 38 -7.43 13.42 -44.82
C ASN A 38 -7.48 12.05 -44.15
N ASN A 39 -7.46 11.00 -44.96
CA ASN A 39 -7.50 9.61 -44.49
C ASN A 39 -6.32 9.24 -43.57
N GLN A 40 -5.15 9.86 -43.75
CA GLN A 40 -3.97 9.58 -42.92
C GLN A 40 -4.17 10.09 -41.48
N ILE A 41 -4.92 11.17 -41.30
CA ILE A 41 -5.17 11.75 -39.96
C ILE A 41 -6.12 10.87 -39.15
N MET A 42 -7.01 10.11 -39.80
CA MET A 42 -7.87 9.13 -39.11
C MET A 42 -7.08 8.05 -38.38
N ILE A 43 -5.90 7.70 -38.90
CA ILE A 43 -5.01 6.67 -38.30
C ILE A 43 -4.57 7.10 -36.89
N LEU A 44 -4.48 8.41 -36.61
CA LEU A 44 -4.09 8.93 -35.31
C LEU A 44 -5.10 8.60 -34.19
N MET A 45 -6.34 8.24 -34.54
CA MET A 45 -7.34 7.80 -33.55
C MET A 45 -7.09 6.39 -33.03
N ILE A 46 -6.44 5.53 -33.81
CA ILE A 46 -6.26 4.11 -33.50
C ILE A 46 -5.68 3.87 -32.09
N PRO A 47 -4.56 4.48 -31.67
CA PRO A 47 -4.00 4.23 -30.33
C PRO A 47 -4.98 4.59 -29.20
N PHE A 48 -5.78 5.65 -29.38
CA PHE A 48 -6.76 6.10 -28.40
C PHE A 48 -7.95 5.14 -28.29
N ILE A 49 -8.47 4.68 -29.43
CA ILE A 49 -9.56 3.69 -29.49
C ILE A 49 -9.10 2.36 -28.88
N VAL A 50 -7.91 1.87 -29.28
CA VAL A 50 -7.35 0.62 -28.77
C VAL A 50 -7.14 0.69 -27.26
N TYR A 51 -6.54 1.78 -26.75
CA TYR A 51 -6.36 1.96 -25.32
C TYR A 51 -7.70 2.04 -24.57
N SER A 52 -8.69 2.74 -25.13
CA SER A 52 -10.03 2.85 -24.53
C SER A 52 -10.69 1.48 -24.42
N LEU A 53 -10.63 0.67 -25.48
CA LEU A 53 -11.16 -0.70 -25.49
C LEU A 53 -10.47 -1.60 -24.46
N ILE A 54 -9.13 -1.57 -24.41
CA ILE A 54 -8.36 -2.34 -23.41
C ILE A 54 -8.78 -1.93 -21.99
N SER A 55 -8.84 -0.62 -21.73
CA SER A 55 -9.23 -0.10 -20.41
C SER A 55 -10.66 -0.49 -20.03
N PHE A 56 -11.58 -0.53 -21.00
CA PHE A 56 -12.95 -0.98 -20.78
C PHE A 56 -13.03 -2.50 -20.48
N GLN A 57 -12.24 -3.33 -21.16
CA GLN A 57 -12.17 -4.75 -20.85
C GLN A 57 -11.61 -5.01 -19.44
N ILE A 58 -10.59 -4.26 -19.03
CA ILE A 58 -10.06 -4.30 -17.67
C ILE A 58 -11.14 -3.89 -16.67
N TYR A 59 -11.91 -2.82 -16.94
CA TYR A 59 -13.05 -2.42 -16.10
C TYR A 59 -14.04 -3.58 -15.89
N LEU A 60 -14.51 -4.21 -16.96
CA LEU A 60 -15.45 -5.34 -16.87
C LEU A 60 -14.88 -6.50 -16.04
N PHE A 61 -13.60 -6.82 -16.23
CA PHE A 61 -12.91 -7.82 -15.45
C PHE A 61 -12.87 -7.47 -13.95
N ARG A 62 -12.50 -6.23 -13.61
CA ARG A 62 -12.43 -5.75 -12.22
C ARG A 62 -13.80 -5.72 -11.53
N VAL A 63 -14.87 -5.36 -12.25
CA VAL A 63 -16.25 -5.41 -11.72
C VAL A 63 -16.66 -6.85 -11.42
N ARG A 64 -16.36 -7.80 -12.31
CA ARG A 64 -16.64 -9.22 -12.05
C ARG A 64 -15.88 -9.72 -10.83
N GLN A 65 -14.62 -9.32 -10.68
CA GLN A 65 -13.84 -9.63 -9.47
C GLN A 65 -14.49 -9.06 -8.22
N SER A 66 -14.87 -7.77 -8.20
CA SER A 66 -15.47 -7.16 -7.01
C SER A 66 -16.76 -7.87 -6.59
N VAL A 67 -17.62 -8.22 -7.54
CA VAL A 67 -18.88 -8.94 -7.26
C VAL A 67 -18.62 -10.36 -6.75
N SER A 68 -17.64 -11.07 -7.32
CA SER A 68 -17.24 -12.40 -6.86
C SER A 68 -16.73 -12.35 -5.41
N ILE A 69 -15.86 -11.39 -5.11
CA ILE A 69 -15.30 -11.21 -3.77
C ILE A 69 -16.40 -10.86 -2.76
N GLU A 70 -17.31 -9.95 -3.11
CA GLU A 70 -18.45 -9.58 -2.26
C GLU A 70 -19.31 -10.81 -1.91
N ARG A 71 -19.55 -11.72 -2.86
CA ARG A 71 -20.27 -12.98 -2.62
C ARG A 71 -19.49 -13.96 -1.76
N ASN A 72 -18.17 -14.03 -1.93
CA ASN A 72 -17.30 -14.94 -1.17
C ASN A 72 -17.00 -14.45 0.26
N MET A 73 -17.19 -13.16 0.53
CA MET A 73 -17.14 -12.60 1.88
C MET A 73 -18.37 -13.04 2.67
N THR A 74 -18.30 -14.21 3.28
CA THR A 74 -19.40 -14.83 4.04
C THR A 74 -19.75 -14.11 5.34
N GLN A 75 -18.85 -13.26 5.85
CA GLN A 75 -19.02 -12.60 7.15
C GLN A 75 -19.27 -11.10 7.00
N LEU A 76 -20.33 -10.62 7.65
CA LEU A 76 -20.63 -9.19 7.74
C LEU A 76 -19.53 -8.44 8.51
N GLN A 77 -19.06 -9.05 9.59
CA GLN A 77 -18.01 -8.52 10.49
C GLN A 77 -16.76 -9.38 10.42
N SER A 78 -15.62 -8.76 10.69
CA SER A 78 -14.34 -9.47 10.74
C SER A 78 -14.27 -10.34 11.99
N LYS A 79 -13.53 -11.46 11.91
CA LYS A 79 -13.16 -12.23 13.11
C LYS A 79 -12.17 -11.49 14.00
N PHE A 80 -11.48 -10.49 13.45
CA PHE A 80 -10.43 -9.73 14.11
C PHE A 80 -10.95 -8.36 14.53
N GLN A 81 -10.65 -7.96 15.75
CA GLN A 81 -11.02 -6.65 16.30
C GLN A 81 -9.84 -5.68 16.22
N ASN A 82 -8.62 -6.17 16.45
CA ASN A 82 -7.40 -5.37 16.43
C ASN A 82 -6.48 -5.76 15.26
N ILE A 83 -5.80 -4.78 14.68
CA ILE A 83 -4.80 -4.98 13.62
C ILE A 83 -3.65 -5.89 14.06
N PHE A 84 -3.35 -5.89 15.37
CA PHE A 84 -2.26 -6.68 15.95
C PHE A 84 -2.65 -8.10 16.36
N GLU A 85 -3.94 -8.45 16.33
CA GLU A 85 -4.41 -9.82 16.60
C GLU A 85 -4.08 -10.77 15.44
N ALA A 86 -4.16 -10.27 14.21
CA ALA A 86 -3.87 -11.08 13.03
C ALA A 86 -2.37 -11.30 12.87
N ARG A 87 -1.99 -12.57 12.72
CA ARG A 87 -0.63 -12.98 12.33
C ARG A 87 -0.27 -12.46 10.95
N ASP A 88 -1.20 -12.54 10.01
CA ASP A 88 -1.00 -12.19 8.62
C ASP A 88 -1.95 -11.07 8.18
N LEU A 89 -1.40 -10.11 7.45
CA LEU A 89 -2.12 -8.98 6.88
C LEU A 89 -1.77 -8.86 5.39
N VAL A 90 -2.79 -8.68 4.57
CA VAL A 90 -2.64 -8.43 3.14
C VAL A 90 -2.43 -6.94 2.92
N VAL A 91 -1.37 -6.58 2.19
CA VAL A 91 -0.91 -5.19 2.03
C VAL A 91 -1.22 -4.71 0.62
N VAL A 92 -2.00 -3.63 0.52
CA VAL A 92 -2.42 -3.04 -0.76
C VAL A 92 -2.06 -1.56 -0.78
N PHE A 93 -1.15 -1.17 -1.67
CA PHE A 93 -0.76 0.21 -1.84
C PHE A 93 -1.62 0.91 -2.90
N MET A 94 -2.11 2.09 -2.56
CA MET A 94 -2.94 2.91 -3.43
C MET A 94 -2.31 4.29 -3.60
N ASN A 95 -2.05 4.67 -4.85
CA ASN A 95 -1.42 5.96 -5.19
C ASN A 95 -2.39 6.95 -5.86
N HIS A 96 -3.68 6.90 -5.52
CA HIS A 96 -4.69 7.79 -6.11
C HIS A 96 -4.88 9.04 -5.23
N GLN A 97 -4.59 10.22 -5.78
CA GLN A 97 -4.62 11.55 -5.12
C GLN A 97 -3.65 11.74 -3.95
N GLN A 98 -3.62 10.83 -2.97
CA GLN A 98 -2.66 10.78 -1.87
C GLN A 98 -2.21 9.33 -1.65
N PRO A 99 -0.89 9.05 -1.54
CA PRO A 99 -0.39 7.71 -1.32
C PRO A 99 -0.91 7.18 0.02
N CYS A 100 -1.42 5.96 -0.01
CA CYS A 100 -2.08 5.29 1.09
C CYS A 100 -1.75 3.80 1.05
N LEU A 101 -1.44 3.21 2.20
CA LEU A 101 -1.20 1.77 2.32
C LEU A 101 -2.33 1.15 3.13
N HIS A 102 -3.14 0.32 2.51
CA HIS A 102 -4.20 -0.42 3.19
C HIS A 102 -3.69 -1.77 3.68
N LEU A 103 -4.09 -2.13 4.89
CA LEU A 103 -3.88 -3.42 5.50
C LEU A 103 -5.24 -4.12 5.61
N PHE A 104 -5.33 -5.35 5.11
CA PHE A 104 -6.52 -6.17 5.18
C PHE A 104 -6.24 -7.43 5.98
N PHE A 105 -7.25 -7.86 6.73
CA PHE A 105 -7.26 -9.19 7.30
C PHE A 105 -7.46 -10.24 6.20
N PRO A 106 -7.11 -11.51 6.45
CA PRO A 106 -7.33 -12.61 5.51
C PRO A 106 -8.80 -12.80 5.07
N ASP A 107 -9.75 -12.31 5.86
CA ASP A 107 -11.19 -12.35 5.56
C ASP A 107 -11.65 -11.24 4.58
N GLY A 108 -10.77 -10.31 4.21
CA GLY A 108 -11.05 -9.21 3.28
C GLY A 108 -11.53 -7.91 3.95
N HIS A 109 -11.67 -7.88 5.27
CA HIS A 109 -11.99 -6.65 6.01
C HIS A 109 -10.73 -5.81 6.21
N ARG A 110 -10.87 -4.47 6.13
CA ARG A 110 -9.75 -3.55 6.37
C ARG A 110 -9.34 -3.64 7.84
N ALA A 111 -8.10 -4.04 8.10
CA ALA A 111 -7.47 -4.04 9.41
C ALA A 111 -6.97 -2.64 9.81
N GLY A 112 -6.40 -1.93 8.83
CA GLY A 112 -5.88 -0.60 9.05
C GLY A 112 -5.39 0.08 7.78
N MET A 113 -4.81 1.26 7.96
CA MET A 113 -4.41 2.10 6.85
C MET A 113 -3.31 3.08 7.26
N PHE A 114 -2.22 3.15 6.50
CA PHE A 114 -1.27 4.25 6.59
C PHE A 114 -1.63 5.36 5.63
N LYS A 115 -1.73 6.58 6.14
CA LYS A 115 -1.87 7.79 5.33
C LYS A 115 -1.03 8.92 5.90
N LYS A 116 -0.66 9.87 5.04
CA LYS A 116 0.03 11.09 5.46
C LYS A 116 -0.80 11.84 6.50
N TYR A 117 -0.20 12.15 7.64
CA TYR A 117 -0.84 12.94 8.69
C TYR A 117 -0.80 14.42 8.32
N LYS A 118 -1.97 15.03 8.15
CA LYS A 118 -2.10 16.46 7.85
C LYS A 118 -2.04 17.25 9.16
N GLN A 119 -0.87 17.78 9.50
CA GLN A 119 -0.74 18.74 10.61
C GLN A 119 -1.52 20.02 10.30
N LYS A 120 -2.45 20.39 11.18
CA LYS A 120 -3.15 21.69 11.16
C LYS A 120 -2.16 22.79 11.55
N GLY A 121 -2.09 23.89 10.78
CA GLY A 121 -1.21 25.04 11.06
C GLY A 121 -0.47 25.61 9.82
N LEU A 122 -0.10 26.91 9.93
CA LEU A 122 0.41 27.80 8.86
C LEU A 122 1.86 27.55 8.40
N PHE A 123 2.61 26.65 9.02
CA PHE A 123 4.00 26.38 8.59
C PHE A 123 4.03 25.49 7.35
N LEU A 124 3.87 26.09 6.16
CA LEU A 124 3.86 25.39 4.87
C LEU A 124 5.24 24.83 4.45
N PHE A 125 6.34 25.38 4.96
CA PHE A 125 7.65 25.20 4.32
C PHE A 125 8.55 24.10 4.91
N ARG A 126 8.24 23.54 6.09
CA ARG A 126 9.05 22.46 6.72
C ARG A 126 8.21 21.49 7.55
N LYS A 127 7.07 21.03 7.03
CA LYS A 127 6.31 19.98 7.75
C LYS A 127 7.09 18.67 7.73
N PRO A 128 7.41 18.06 8.89
CA PRO A 128 7.99 16.72 8.91
C PRO A 128 7.07 15.76 8.16
N ARG A 129 7.66 14.83 7.40
CA ARG A 129 6.89 13.77 6.73
C ARG A 129 6.41 12.80 7.80
N ILE A 130 5.18 13.00 8.27
CA ILE A 130 4.53 12.14 9.25
C ILE A 130 3.45 11.32 8.56
N TYR A 131 3.49 10.02 8.80
CA TYR A 131 2.43 9.08 8.46
C TYR A 131 1.76 8.61 9.75
N ALA A 132 0.47 8.31 9.70
CA ALA A 132 -0.24 7.73 10.82
C ALA A 132 -0.87 6.42 10.37
N LEU A 133 -0.80 5.42 11.26
CA LEU A 133 -1.54 4.17 11.14
C LEU A 133 -2.92 4.37 11.77
N TYR A 134 -3.95 4.07 11.01
CA TYR A 134 -5.35 4.10 11.43
C TYR A 134 -5.87 2.68 11.52
N ASN A 135 -6.71 2.39 12.51
CA ASN A 135 -7.42 1.12 12.63
C ASN A 135 -8.64 1.06 11.70
N HIS A 136 -9.40 -0.04 11.78
CA HIS A 136 -10.60 -0.24 10.98
C HIS A 136 -11.70 0.82 11.22
N LEU A 137 -11.72 1.45 12.40
CA LEU A 137 -12.62 2.55 12.82
C LEU A 137 -12.08 3.95 12.48
N ASP A 138 -10.99 4.05 11.71
CA ASP A 138 -10.32 5.30 11.38
C ASP A 138 -9.80 6.09 12.60
N GLN A 139 -9.53 5.39 13.71
CA GLN A 139 -8.83 5.93 14.89
C GLN A 139 -7.32 5.71 14.75
N ILE A 140 -6.53 6.65 15.27
CA ILE A 140 -5.07 6.58 15.19
C ILE A 140 -4.52 5.54 16.17
N VAL A 141 -3.69 4.64 15.65
CA VAL A 141 -2.96 3.62 16.42
C VAL A 141 -1.56 4.11 16.77
N GLY A 142 -0.89 4.78 15.82
CA GLY A 142 0.44 5.32 16.02
C GLY A 142 0.90 6.22 14.88
N PHE A 143 2.02 6.91 15.11
CA PHE A 143 2.62 7.86 14.19
C PHE A 143 4.03 7.45 13.80
N TYR A 144 4.40 7.80 12.57
CA TYR A 144 5.68 7.48 11.95
C TYR A 144 6.26 8.77 11.39
N LYS A 145 7.27 9.31 12.07
CA LYS A 145 7.90 10.57 11.70
C LYS A 145 9.25 10.29 11.04
N ILE A 146 9.36 10.72 9.79
CA ILE A 146 10.56 10.49 8.98
C ILE A 146 11.52 11.67 9.16
N LYS A 147 12.77 11.35 9.48
CA LYS A 147 13.93 12.24 9.45
C LYS A 147 14.90 11.75 8.36
N GLN A 148 15.13 12.58 7.35
CA GLN A 148 16.08 12.32 6.26
C GLN A 148 17.20 13.34 6.35
N LEU A 149 18.31 12.95 6.99
CA LEU A 149 19.56 13.73 7.05
C LEU A 149 20.65 12.91 6.34
N LYS A 150 21.64 12.39 7.07
CA LYS A 150 22.68 11.48 6.54
C LYS A 150 22.21 10.02 6.43
N ARG A 151 21.22 9.66 7.25
CA ARG A 151 20.55 8.35 7.29
C ARG A 151 19.04 8.55 7.34
N ILE A 152 18.29 7.54 6.96
CA ILE A 152 16.82 7.54 7.09
C ILE A 152 16.50 7.04 8.49
N VAL A 153 15.86 7.87 9.30
CA VAL A 153 15.33 7.49 10.61
C VAL A 153 13.81 7.64 10.58
N ILE A 154 13.09 6.61 11.01
CA ILE A 154 11.65 6.63 11.17
C ILE A 154 11.36 6.46 12.66
N GLU A 155 11.00 7.56 13.30
CA GLU A 155 10.60 7.58 14.71
C GLU A 155 9.16 7.09 14.81
N VAL A 156 8.91 6.14 15.70
CA VAL A 156 7.58 5.57 15.93
C VAL A 156 7.04 6.09 17.27
N TYR A 157 5.78 6.51 17.24
CA TYR A 157 5.06 6.97 18.42
C TYR A 157 3.74 6.23 18.56
N ASP A 158 3.31 6.00 19.79
CA ASP A 158 1.99 5.44 20.07
C ASP A 158 0.87 6.48 19.82
N ARG A 159 -0.40 6.09 20.05
CA ARG A 159 -1.57 6.97 19.93
C ARG A 159 -1.49 8.23 20.82
N ASN A 160 -0.75 8.16 21.92
CA ASN A 160 -0.59 9.22 22.91
C ASN A 160 0.64 10.09 22.63
N MET A 161 1.32 9.89 21.49
CA MET A 161 2.58 10.55 21.13
C MET A 161 3.77 10.20 22.03
N ASN A 162 3.72 9.08 22.76
CA ASN A 162 4.88 8.55 23.47
C ASN A 162 5.82 7.89 22.47
N PHE A 163 7.13 8.13 22.62
CA PHE A 163 8.14 7.51 21.77
C PHE A 163 8.20 6.01 22.04
N VAL A 164 8.11 5.21 20.97
CA VAL A 164 8.14 3.74 21.05
C VAL A 164 9.52 3.20 20.69
N GLY A 165 10.21 3.87 19.77
CA GLY A 165 11.47 3.43 19.21
C GLY A 165 11.68 3.99 17.81
N CYS A 166 12.73 3.55 17.13
CA CYS A 166 13.02 3.98 15.78
C CYS A 166 13.50 2.85 14.87
N TYR A 167 13.28 3.07 13.58
CA TYR A 167 13.89 2.33 12.48
C TYR A 167 14.96 3.20 11.86
N GLU A 168 16.17 2.65 11.70
CA GLU A 168 17.30 3.35 11.12
C GLU A 168 17.82 2.59 9.91
N LYS A 169 17.88 3.27 8.76
CA LYS A 169 18.49 2.75 7.53
C LYS A 169 19.72 3.56 7.19
N GLU A 170 20.86 2.87 7.20
CA GLU A 170 22.15 3.38 6.79
C GLU A 170 22.57 2.79 5.45
N LYS A 171 22.99 3.62 4.52
CA LYS A 171 23.45 3.18 3.20
C LYS A 171 24.94 2.84 3.28
N LEU A 172 25.27 1.56 3.20
CA LEU A 172 26.66 1.07 3.21
C LEU A 172 27.30 1.15 1.81
N SER A 173 26.52 0.90 0.75
CA SER A 173 26.95 1.01 -0.65
C SER A 173 25.78 1.34 -1.57
N LEU A 174 26.01 1.39 -2.88
CA LEU A 174 24.94 1.56 -3.88
C LEU A 174 23.86 0.47 -3.77
N LEU A 175 24.24 -0.76 -3.41
CA LEU A 175 23.38 -1.95 -3.40
C LEU A 175 23.12 -2.51 -2.00
N LYS A 176 23.82 -2.02 -0.96
CA LYS A 176 23.70 -2.52 0.41
C LYS A 176 23.29 -1.42 1.36
N SER A 177 22.27 -1.71 2.16
CA SER A 177 21.88 -0.91 3.31
C SER A 177 21.82 -1.78 4.56
N LYS A 178 22.24 -1.22 5.68
CA LYS A 178 22.02 -1.79 7.00
C LYS A 178 20.74 -1.18 7.56
N ILE A 179 19.84 -2.04 8.03
CA ILE A 179 18.58 -1.60 8.63
C ILE A 179 18.52 -2.16 10.05
N GLU A 180 18.42 -1.26 11.03
CA GLU A 180 18.37 -1.59 12.45
C GLU A 180 17.11 -1.01 13.09
N MET A 181 16.63 -1.68 14.14
CA MET A 181 15.53 -1.19 14.97
C MET A 181 16.01 -1.04 16.40
N MET A 182 15.62 0.07 17.01
CA MET A 182 15.92 0.42 18.39
C MET A 182 14.63 0.65 19.17
N ASP A 183 14.62 0.29 20.45
CA ASP A 183 13.50 0.53 21.36
C ASP A 183 13.44 1.99 21.85
N GLU A 184 12.55 2.25 22.82
CA GLU A 184 12.36 3.56 23.43
C GLU A 184 13.61 4.08 24.19
N ASN A 185 14.48 3.18 24.63
CA ASN A 185 15.72 3.48 25.34
C ASN A 185 16.93 3.57 24.39
N GLY A 186 16.73 3.34 23.09
CA GLY A 186 17.81 3.27 22.11
C GLY A 186 18.56 1.94 22.09
N LEU A 187 18.04 0.90 22.75
CA LEU A 187 18.61 -0.45 22.73
C LEU A 187 18.27 -1.14 21.42
N PHE A 188 19.26 -1.81 20.85
CA PHE A 188 19.08 -2.59 19.63
C PHE A 188 18.16 -3.80 19.87
N ILE A 189 17.09 -3.92 19.08
CA ILE A 189 16.09 -4.99 19.21
C ILE A 189 16.00 -5.91 17.98
N GLY A 190 16.66 -5.56 16.88
CA GLY A 190 16.62 -6.36 15.66
C GLY A 190 17.04 -5.64 14.39
N VAL A 191 17.02 -6.39 13.30
CA VAL A 191 17.37 -5.94 11.95
C VAL A 191 16.27 -6.27 10.95
N VAL A 192 16.25 -5.53 9.85
CA VAL A 192 15.51 -5.91 8.64
C VAL A 192 16.51 -6.30 7.57
N GLU A 193 16.33 -7.48 6.99
CA GLU A 193 17.11 -7.96 5.86
C GLU A 193 16.18 -8.14 4.66
N GLY A 194 16.58 -7.59 3.52
CA GLY A 194 15.76 -7.51 2.32
C GLY A 194 16.52 -7.83 1.05
N SER A 195 15.78 -8.06 -0.02
CA SER A 195 16.33 -8.23 -1.36
C SER A 195 16.10 -6.96 -2.17
N ALA A 196 17.13 -6.48 -2.85
CA ALA A 196 17.01 -5.32 -3.74
C ALA A 196 16.18 -5.62 -5.01
N TYR A 197 15.94 -6.89 -5.34
CA TYR A 197 15.33 -7.30 -6.61
C TYR A 197 13.87 -7.74 -6.48
N TYR A 198 13.47 -8.22 -5.31
CA TYR A 198 12.14 -8.75 -5.08
C TYR A 198 11.72 -8.45 -3.64
N MET A 199 10.44 -8.25 -3.45
CA MET A 199 9.89 -7.90 -2.14
C MET A 199 9.82 -9.16 -1.26
N ASP A 200 10.87 -9.35 -0.46
CA ASP A 200 11.00 -10.36 0.60
C ASP A 200 11.80 -9.78 1.76
N GLU A 201 11.17 -8.87 2.51
CA GLU A 201 11.76 -8.22 3.67
C GLU A 201 11.53 -9.11 4.90
N ARG A 202 12.60 -9.45 5.61
CA ARG A 202 12.57 -10.30 6.80
C ARG A 202 13.00 -9.50 8.01
N VAL A 203 12.23 -9.61 9.07
CA VAL A 203 12.49 -8.94 10.33
C VAL A 203 13.01 -9.96 11.34
N TYR A 204 14.22 -9.75 11.82
CA TYR A 204 14.86 -10.58 12.84
C TYR A 204 14.91 -9.84 14.17
N SER A 205 14.72 -10.59 15.25
CA SER A 205 14.97 -10.12 16.62
C SER A 205 16.47 -10.12 16.95
N GLN A 206 16.82 -9.59 18.12
CA GLN A 206 18.19 -9.63 18.65
C GLN A 206 18.75 -11.07 18.74
N SER A 207 17.91 -12.06 19.04
CA SER A 207 18.27 -13.49 19.07
C SER A 207 18.35 -14.14 17.68
N ARG A 208 18.26 -13.34 16.60
CA ARG A 208 18.18 -13.79 15.20
C ARG A 208 16.98 -14.69 14.86
N GLN A 209 15.97 -14.74 15.72
CA GLN A 209 14.71 -15.37 15.37
C GLN A 209 13.91 -14.47 14.44
N GLN A 210 13.39 -15.03 13.34
CA GLN A 210 12.49 -14.30 12.43
C GLN A 210 11.16 -14.05 13.13
N VAL A 211 10.80 -12.79 13.27
CA VAL A 211 9.59 -12.35 13.99
C VAL A 211 8.66 -11.53 13.11
N GLY A 212 9.06 -11.24 11.88
CA GLY A 212 8.18 -10.68 10.86
C GLY A 212 8.72 -10.89 9.45
N ARG A 213 7.84 -10.78 8.46
CA ARG A 213 8.19 -10.90 7.04
C ARG A 213 7.17 -10.19 6.16
N LEU A 214 7.62 -9.43 5.16
CA LEU A 214 6.79 -8.92 4.07
C LEU A 214 7.25 -9.61 2.78
N ARG A 215 6.36 -10.36 2.14
CA ARG A 215 6.70 -11.09 0.91
C ARG A 215 5.63 -10.99 -0.16
N ARG A 216 6.04 -11.00 -1.42
CA ARG A 216 5.15 -11.10 -2.58
C ARG A 216 5.10 -12.54 -3.11
N GLY A 217 3.94 -12.96 -3.64
CA GLY A 217 3.82 -14.22 -4.38
C GLY A 217 3.66 -15.48 -3.54
N TRP A 218 3.46 -15.34 -2.22
CA TRP A 218 3.21 -16.46 -1.30
C TRP A 218 1.99 -16.16 -0.43
N MET A 219 0.84 -16.10 -1.09
CA MET A 219 -0.47 -15.97 -0.46
C MET A 219 -1.14 -17.35 -0.38
N PRO A 220 -1.72 -17.75 0.78
CA PRO A 220 -2.48 -18.98 0.91
C PRO A 220 -3.61 -19.09 -0.12
N VAL A 221 -3.79 -20.29 -0.68
CA VAL A 221 -4.74 -20.54 -1.78
C VAL A 221 -6.19 -20.30 -1.32
N GLU A 222 -6.46 -20.55 -0.05
CA GLU A 222 -7.76 -20.34 0.59
C GLU A 222 -8.21 -18.87 0.47
N TRP A 223 -7.26 -17.95 0.43
CA TRP A 223 -7.54 -16.50 0.34
C TRP A 223 -7.84 -16.05 -1.09
N SER A 224 -7.58 -16.88 -2.11
CA SER A 224 -7.77 -16.52 -3.53
C SER A 224 -9.19 -16.11 -3.89
N SER A 225 -10.18 -16.62 -3.15
CA SER A 225 -11.60 -16.28 -3.30
C SER A 225 -11.90 -14.82 -2.94
N VAL A 226 -11.08 -14.22 -2.05
CA VAL A 226 -11.21 -12.85 -1.54
C VAL A 226 -10.13 -11.93 -2.13
N PHE A 227 -8.95 -12.47 -2.39
CA PHE A 227 -7.80 -11.81 -2.98
C PHE A 227 -7.39 -12.56 -4.25
N PRO A 228 -7.98 -12.25 -5.41
CA PRO A 228 -7.74 -12.99 -6.65
C PRO A 228 -6.33 -12.80 -7.22
N GLU A 229 -5.57 -11.82 -6.72
CA GLU A 229 -4.22 -11.51 -7.18
C GLU A 229 -3.18 -12.27 -6.34
N PRO A 230 -2.54 -13.34 -6.86
CA PRO A 230 -1.60 -14.18 -6.10
C PRO A 230 -0.33 -13.42 -5.70
N ASN A 231 -0.02 -12.36 -6.43
CA ASN A 231 1.12 -11.49 -6.20
C ASN A 231 0.79 -10.33 -5.23
N THR A 232 -0.27 -10.42 -4.45
CA THR A 232 -0.53 -9.43 -3.39
C THR A 232 0.49 -9.63 -2.25
N PRO A 233 1.18 -8.56 -1.82
CA PRO A 233 2.05 -8.58 -0.64
C PRO A 233 1.35 -9.08 0.63
N VAL A 234 2.01 -9.96 1.39
CA VAL A 234 1.55 -10.42 2.71
C VAL A 234 2.59 -10.04 3.76
N LEU A 235 2.15 -9.34 4.80
CA LEU A 235 2.88 -9.06 6.02
C LEU A 235 2.53 -10.13 7.06
N SER A 236 3.53 -10.85 7.54
CA SER A 236 3.42 -11.77 8.67
C SER A 236 4.16 -11.17 9.87
N LEU A 237 3.55 -11.16 11.04
CA LEU A 237 4.17 -10.79 12.31
C LEU A 237 3.98 -11.91 13.33
N SER A 238 4.98 -12.16 14.16
CA SER A 238 4.89 -13.18 15.22
C SER A 238 3.85 -12.79 16.26
N GLU A 239 3.05 -13.77 16.69
CA GLU A 239 2.01 -13.61 17.70
C GLU A 239 2.60 -13.24 19.07
N ASN A 240 3.82 -13.70 19.35
CA ASN A 240 4.52 -13.46 20.62
C ASN A 240 5.01 -12.02 20.80
N LEU A 241 4.90 -11.17 19.76
CA LEU A 241 5.27 -9.76 19.85
C LEU A 241 4.17 -8.96 20.55
N THR A 242 4.59 -8.04 21.41
CA THR A 242 3.69 -7.04 21.99
C THR A 242 3.13 -6.13 20.90
N GLU A 243 1.97 -5.50 21.15
CA GLU A 243 1.40 -4.53 20.20
C GLU A 243 2.36 -3.37 19.91
N LYS A 244 3.10 -2.93 20.92
CA LYS A 244 4.14 -1.90 20.80
C LYS A 244 5.26 -2.34 19.86
N ASP A 245 5.73 -3.58 19.99
CA ASP A 245 6.75 -4.13 19.09
C ASP A 245 6.22 -4.31 17.67
N LYS A 246 4.97 -4.76 17.52
CA LYS A 246 4.32 -4.88 16.21
C LYS A 246 4.22 -3.50 15.54
N LEU A 247 3.80 -2.47 16.28
CA LEU A 247 3.74 -1.08 15.80
C LEU A 247 5.12 -0.58 15.33
N LEU A 248 6.16 -0.80 16.14
CA LEU A 248 7.53 -0.44 15.79
C LEU A 248 8.01 -1.17 14.54
N ARG A 249 7.81 -2.49 14.47
CA ARG A 249 8.23 -3.30 13.31
C ARG A 249 7.47 -2.92 12.05
N MET A 250 6.23 -2.46 12.11
CA MET A 250 5.53 -1.97 10.92
C MET A 250 6.16 -0.71 10.29
N SER A 251 7.15 -0.06 10.94
CA SER A 251 7.87 1.09 10.38
C SER A 251 8.60 0.79 9.07
N PHE A 252 9.03 -0.45 8.82
CA PHE A 252 9.68 -0.79 7.54
C PHE A 252 8.69 -0.66 6.36
N LEU A 253 7.38 -0.79 6.59
CA LEU A 253 6.37 -0.54 5.55
C LEU A 253 6.40 0.91 5.08
N ILE A 254 6.71 1.86 5.98
CA ILE A 254 6.86 3.26 5.64
C ILE A 254 8.04 3.45 4.69
N ASN A 255 9.17 2.79 4.99
CA ASN A 255 10.34 2.80 4.13
C ASN A 255 10.03 2.18 2.74
N GLU A 256 9.47 0.97 2.72
CA GLU A 256 9.17 0.22 1.49
C GLU A 256 8.19 0.94 0.55
N TYR A 257 7.09 1.48 1.10
CA TYR A 257 6.00 2.00 0.26
C TYR A 257 5.97 3.52 0.07
N PHE A 258 6.66 4.28 0.92
CA PHE A 258 6.59 5.75 0.88
C PHE A 258 7.96 6.43 0.74
N ILE A 259 9.07 5.68 0.80
CA ILE A 259 10.43 6.21 0.62
C ILE A 259 11.12 5.59 -0.59
N GLU A 260 11.05 4.26 -0.75
CA GLU A 260 11.75 3.55 -1.84
C GLU A 260 10.99 3.50 -3.17
N ARG A 261 9.66 3.58 -3.13
CA ARG A 261 8.78 3.63 -4.32
C ARG A 261 8.34 5.04 -4.65
#